data_AF-A0A2T5J1G4-F1
#
_entry.id   AF-A0A2T5J1G4-F1
#
_cell.length_a   1.000
_cell.length_b   1.000
_cell.length_c   1.000
_cell.angle_alpha   90.00
_cell.angle_beta   90.00
_cell.angle_gamma   90.00
#
_symmetry.space_group_name_H-M   'P 1'
#
loop_
_entity.id
_entity.type
_entity.pdbx_description
1 polymer ?
#
loop_
_entity_poly.entity_id
_entity_poly.type
_entity_poly.pdbx_seq_one_letter_code
_entity_poly.pdbx_strand_id
1 'polypeptide(L)'
;MSKYLQTTNEGWGFYGTCLINGKNAKKEWNKAMKLLVEEQELSQEQARDLLDSKWGRHAANELDCGHSLKWQVETWRSYFTKSLLDIGYQG
;
A
#
# COMPACT_ATOMS: atom_id res chain seq x y z
N MET A 1 -6.60 8.69 18.00
CA MET A 1 -5.49 9.01 17.09
C MET A 1 -5.19 7.78 16.24
N SER A 2 -4.84 7.91 14.95
CA SER A 2 -4.47 6.75 14.13
C SER A 2 -3.08 6.24 14.54
N LYS A 3 -2.93 4.92 14.62
CA LYS A 3 -1.64 4.26 14.93
C LYS A 3 -0.60 4.41 13.80
N TYR A 4 -1.07 4.70 12.58
CA TYR A 4 -0.26 4.78 11.37
C TYR A 4 -0.30 6.17 10.75
N LEU A 5 0.77 6.52 10.02
CA LEU A 5 0.81 7.68 9.14
C LEU A 5 -0.39 7.70 8.19
N GLN A 6 -0.89 8.91 7.94
CA GLN A 6 -1.92 9.14 6.93
C GLN A 6 -1.29 9.17 5.54
N THR A 7 -2.12 8.92 4.53
CA THR A 7 -1.76 9.15 3.13
C THR A 7 -1.39 10.62 2.93
N THR A 8 -0.46 10.88 2.02
CA THR A 8 -0.16 12.21 1.50
C THR A 8 -0.87 12.50 0.18
N ASN A 9 -1.60 11.52 -0.34
CA ASN A 9 -2.20 11.53 -1.66
C ASN A 9 -3.61 10.92 -1.68
N GLU A 10 -4.56 11.57 -1.00
CA GLU A 10 -5.93 11.07 -0.84
C GLU A 10 -6.68 10.85 -2.17
N GLY A 11 -6.26 11.53 -3.24
CA GLY A 11 -6.87 11.40 -4.58
C GLY A 11 -6.25 10.32 -5.47
N TRP A 12 -5.15 9.69 -5.05
CA TRP A 12 -4.44 8.70 -5.87
C TRP A 12 -3.87 7.56 -5.01
N GLY A 13 -3.00 6.73 -5.60
CA GLY A 13 -2.43 5.57 -4.92
C GLY A 13 -3.52 4.61 -4.41
N PHE A 14 -3.24 3.95 -3.29
CA PHE A 14 -4.14 3.01 -2.64
C PHE A 14 -5.39 3.70 -2.10
N TYR A 15 -5.20 4.82 -1.38
CA TYR A 15 -6.29 5.50 -0.71
C TYR A 15 -7.32 6.03 -1.70
N GLY A 16 -6.88 6.80 -2.70
CA GLY A 16 -7.76 7.36 -3.72
C GLY A 16 -8.43 6.28 -4.56
N THR A 17 -7.72 5.20 -4.89
CA THR A 17 -8.32 4.08 -5.64
C THR A 17 -9.37 3.34 -4.81
N CYS A 18 -9.17 3.16 -3.51
CA CYS A 18 -10.22 2.64 -2.63
C CYS A 18 -11.47 3.54 -2.59
N LEU A 19 -11.29 4.87 -2.59
CA LEU A 19 -12.42 5.81 -2.67
C LEU A 19 -13.18 5.66 -3.99
N ILE A 20 -12.47 5.61 -5.12
CA ILE A 20 -13.05 5.44 -6.45
C ILE A 20 -13.84 4.12 -6.54
N ASN A 21 -13.30 3.04 -5.95
CA ASN A 21 -13.94 1.73 -5.95
C ASN A 21 -15.06 1.59 -4.88
N GLY A 22 -15.46 2.69 -4.21
CA GLY A 22 -16.53 2.69 -3.21
C GLY A 22 -16.21 1.94 -1.92
N LYS A 23 -14.93 1.65 -1.65
CA LYS A 23 -14.47 1.00 -0.42
C LYS A 23 -14.27 2.04 0.69
N ASN A 24 -14.23 1.56 1.93
CA ASN A 24 -13.85 2.40 3.07
C ASN A 24 -12.31 2.60 3.05
N ALA A 25 -11.85 3.62 2.33
CA ALA A 25 -10.42 3.90 2.13
C ALA A 25 -9.65 4.01 3.45
N LYS A 26 -10.20 4.67 4.48
CA LYS A 26 -9.56 4.77 5.80
C LYS A 26 -9.39 3.41 6.48
N LYS A 27 -10.39 2.53 6.39
CA LYS A 27 -10.31 1.17 6.96
C LYS A 27 -9.28 0.33 6.21
N GLU A 28 -9.31 0.34 4.89
CA GLU A 28 -8.39 -0.45 4.07
C GLU A 28 -6.94 0.07 4.18
N TRP A 29 -6.75 1.39 4.25
CA TRP A 29 -5.46 2.03 4.50
C TRP A 29 -4.84 1.53 5.82
N ASN A 30 -5.60 1.54 6.91
CA ASN A 30 -5.10 1.07 8.20
C ASN A 30 -4.74 -0.42 8.20
N LYS A 31 -5.48 -1.25 7.45
CA LYS A 31 -5.12 -2.67 7.29
C LYS A 31 -3.83 -2.84 6.49
N ALA A 32 -3.70 -2.11 5.38
CA ALA A 32 -2.51 -2.16 4.54
C ALA A 32 -1.27 -1.66 5.30
N MET A 33 -1.37 -0.53 6.00
CA MET A 33 -0.30 0.00 6.85
C MET A 33 0.09 -1.00 7.95
N LYS A 34 -0.89 -1.62 8.62
CA LYS A 34 -0.62 -2.67 9.62
C LYS A 34 0.19 -3.81 9.02
N LEU A 35 -0.28 -4.35 7.90
CA LEU A 35 0.34 -5.49 7.23
C LEU A 35 1.79 -5.17 6.81
N LEU A 36 2.02 -4.00 6.22
CA LEU A 36 3.34 -3.58 5.75
C LEU A 36 4.30 -3.27 6.91
N VAL A 37 3.83 -2.60 7.95
CA VAL A 37 4.69 -2.20 9.08
C VAL A 37 4.95 -3.36 10.04
N GLU A 38 3.91 -4.11 10.41
CA GLU A 38 4.02 -5.14 11.46
C GLU A 38 4.43 -6.51 10.89
N GLU A 39 3.96 -6.89 9.69
CA GLU A 39 4.23 -8.22 9.14
C GLU A 39 5.36 -8.23 8.11
N GLN A 40 5.64 -7.08 7.47
CA GLN A 40 6.74 -6.94 6.51
C GLN A 40 7.89 -6.06 7.01
N GLU A 41 7.81 -5.60 8.27
CA GLU A 41 8.86 -4.85 8.96
C GLU A 41 9.31 -3.57 8.24
N LEU A 42 8.43 -2.96 7.43
CA LEU A 42 8.68 -1.66 6.79
C LEU A 42 8.53 -0.52 7.81
N SER A 43 9.27 0.57 7.60
CA SER A 43 8.97 1.81 8.33
C SER A 43 7.59 2.35 7.92
N GLN A 44 6.98 3.19 8.77
CA GLN A 44 5.69 3.78 8.42
C GLN A 44 5.79 4.67 7.17
N GLU A 45 6.92 5.34 6.98
CA GLU A 45 7.21 6.18 5.80
C GLU A 45 7.30 5.31 4.55
N GLN A 46 8.08 4.23 4.60
CA GLN A 46 8.18 3.29 3.48
C GLN A 46 6.81 2.70 3.11
N ALA A 47 6.03 2.26 4.11
CA ALA A 47 4.69 1.73 3.88
C ALA A 47 3.76 2.78 3.25
N ARG A 48 3.79 4.02 3.73
CA ARG A 48 3.00 5.13 3.17
C ARG A 48 3.40 5.42 1.73
N ASP A 49 4.68 5.63 1.47
CA ASP A 49 5.17 6.02 0.15
C ASP A 49 4.86 4.94 -0.89
N LEU A 50 4.89 3.67 -0.46
CA LEU A 50 4.47 2.52 -1.26
C LEU A 50 2.98 2.57 -1.61
N LEU A 51 2.13 2.80 -0.61
CA LEU A 51 0.69 2.89 -0.78
C LEU A 51 0.27 4.16 -1.53
N ASP A 52 1.05 5.24 -1.49
CA ASP A 52 0.80 6.46 -2.25
C ASP A 52 1.33 6.39 -3.69
N SER A 53 2.08 5.34 -4.04
CA SER A 53 2.61 5.12 -5.38
C SER A 53 1.63 4.42 -6.34
N LYS A 54 2.07 4.23 -7.59
CA LYS A 54 1.36 3.39 -8.59
C LYS A 54 1.07 1.97 -8.07
N TRP A 55 1.92 1.44 -7.19
CA TRP A 55 1.73 0.13 -6.59
C TRP A 55 0.54 0.15 -5.63
N GLY A 56 0.37 1.18 -4.81
CA GLY A 56 -0.84 1.31 -4.00
C GLY A 56 -2.12 1.23 -4.82
N ARG A 57 -2.14 1.87 -6.00
CA ARG A 57 -3.28 1.78 -6.95
C ARG A 57 -3.53 0.34 -7.41
N HIS A 58 -2.48 -0.39 -7.79
CA HIS A 58 -2.63 -1.80 -8.17
C HIS A 58 -3.19 -2.64 -7.02
N ALA A 59 -2.76 -2.43 -5.77
CA ALA A 59 -3.21 -3.20 -4.62
C ALA A 59 -4.69 -2.96 -4.33
N ALA A 60 -5.11 -1.68 -4.41
CA ALA A 60 -6.51 -1.31 -4.27
C ALA A 60 -7.40 -1.92 -5.37
N ASN A 61 -6.87 -2.08 -6.58
CA ASN A 61 -7.58 -2.73 -7.68
C ASN A 61 -7.69 -4.26 -7.47
N GLU A 62 -6.62 -4.91 -7.03
CA GLU A 62 -6.64 -6.34 -6.69
C GLU A 62 -7.60 -6.64 -5.53
N LEU A 63 -7.70 -5.73 -4.55
CA LEU A 63 -8.70 -5.80 -3.48
C LEU A 63 -10.14 -5.69 -4.00
N ASP A 64 -10.32 -5.02 -5.13
CA ASP A 64 -11.62 -4.90 -5.79
C ASP A 64 -12.00 -6.19 -6.54
N CYS A 65 -11.02 -6.83 -7.15
CA CYS A 65 -11.15 -8.16 -7.76
C CYS A 65 -11.37 -9.30 -6.75
N GLY A 66 -11.42 -9.02 -5.44
CA GLY A 66 -11.68 -10.01 -4.39
C GLY A 66 -10.44 -10.71 -3.85
N HIS A 67 -9.24 -10.28 -4.24
CA HIS A 67 -8.00 -10.83 -3.69
C HIS A 67 -7.71 -10.26 -2.30
N SER A 68 -7.18 -11.09 -1.41
CA SER A 68 -6.79 -10.65 -0.07
C SER A 68 -5.49 -9.85 -0.09
N LEU A 69 -5.37 -8.86 0.80
CA LEU A 69 -4.13 -8.12 1.03
C LEU A 69 -2.95 -9.04 1.37
N LYS A 70 -3.20 -10.15 2.06
CA LYS A 70 -2.16 -11.13 2.42
C LYS A 70 -1.61 -11.86 1.18
N TRP A 71 -2.49 -12.36 0.32
CA TRP A 71 -2.10 -12.98 -0.95
C TRP A 71 -1.36 -12.00 -1.86
N GLN A 72 -1.81 -10.74 -1.87
CA GLN A 72 -1.10 -9.66 -2.54
C GLN A 72 0.29 -9.52 -1.94
N VAL A 73 0.46 -9.32 -0.63
CA VAL A 73 1.80 -9.17 -0.01
C VAL A 73 2.73 -10.36 -0.28
N GLU A 74 2.24 -11.59 -0.24
CA GLU A 74 3.03 -12.80 -0.57
C GLU A 74 3.47 -12.80 -2.05
N THR A 75 2.60 -12.37 -2.97
CA THR A 75 2.89 -12.26 -4.41
C THR A 75 3.75 -11.02 -4.73
N TRP A 76 3.52 -9.94 -3.99
CA TRP A 76 4.05 -8.60 -4.19
C TRP A 76 5.45 -8.44 -3.60
N ARG A 77 5.86 -9.28 -2.64
CA ARG A 77 7.22 -9.26 -2.06
C ARG A 77 8.30 -9.26 -3.14
N SER A 78 8.10 -10.07 -4.19
CA SER A 78 9.02 -10.16 -5.35
C SER A 78 9.07 -8.88 -6.21
N TYR A 79 7.98 -8.12 -6.29
CA TYR A 79 7.90 -6.84 -7.00
C TYR A 79 8.43 -5.67 -6.14
N PHE A 80 8.26 -5.74 -4.83
CA PHE A 80 8.77 -4.74 -3.88
C PHE A 80 10.27 -4.77 -3.68
N THR A 81 10.90 -5.96 -3.62
CA THR A 81 12.37 -6.02 -3.59
C THR A 81 12.98 -5.38 -4.83
N LYS A 82 12.38 -5.58 -6.01
CA LYS A 82 12.80 -4.91 -7.25
C LYS A 82 12.58 -3.41 -7.19
N SER A 83 11.41 -2.94 -6.73
CA SER A 83 11.11 -1.51 -6.69
C SER A 83 11.90 -0.75 -5.61
N LEU A 84 12.15 -1.34 -4.44
CA LEU A 84 13.01 -0.74 -3.40
C LEU A 84 14.47 -0.70 -3.84
N LEU A 85 14.94 -1.71 -4.58
CA LEU A 85 16.25 -1.68 -5.23
C LEU A 85 16.31 -0.62 -6.34
N ASP A 86 15.26 -0.46 -7.14
CA ASP A 86 15.19 0.57 -8.20
C ASP A 86 15.12 2.00 -7.65
N ILE A 87 14.39 2.23 -6.54
CA ILE A 87 14.31 3.55 -5.89
C ILE A 87 15.62 3.86 -5.15
N GLY A 88 16.39 2.85 -4.71
CA GLY A 88 17.74 2.99 -4.18
C GLY A 88 18.85 3.14 -5.23
N TYR A 89 18.52 2.99 -6.52
CA TYR A 89 19.45 3.12 -7.66
C TYR A 89 19.24 4.42 -8.46
N GLN A 90 18.76 5.47 -7.81
CA GLN A 90 18.92 6.84 -8.29
C GLN A 90 19.94 7.56 -7.42
N GLY A 91 21.20 7.13 -7.56
CA GLY A 91 22.38 7.92 -7.20
C GLY A 91 22.84 8.76 -8.38
#